data_AF-A0A4Q3V4E8-F1
#
_entry.id   AF-A0A4Q3V4E8-F1
#
_cell.length_a   1.000
_cell.length_b   1.000
_cell.length_c   1.000
_cell.angle_alpha   90.00
_cell.angle_beta   90.00
_cell.angle_gamma   90.00
#
_symmetry.space_group_name_H-M   'P 1'
#
loop_
_entity.id
_entity.type
_entity.pdbx_description
1 polymer ?
#
loop_
_entity_poly.entity_id
_entity_poly.type
_entity_poly.pdbx_seq_one_letter_code
_entity_poly.pdbx_strand_id
1 'polypeptide(L)'
;MSDFRQIIMGSPFCRFMGIETQIDERGVLAILPARPDLIGNTMIPALHGGGVAAFLEITCLLQLAHEMDTTAPARSIDFSVEYLRPGRPEPV
;
A
#
# COMPACT_ATOMS: atom_id res chain seq x y z
N MET A 1 15.53 -13.75 0.74
CA MET A 1 14.36 -12.96 1.17
C MET A 1 14.54 -11.56 0.63
N SER A 2 13.73 -11.20 -0.35
CA SER A 2 13.83 -9.92 -1.06
C SER A 2 13.51 -8.79 -0.07
N ASP A 3 14.44 -7.82 0.05
CA ASP A 3 14.30 -6.70 0.97
C ASP A 3 13.41 -5.60 0.34
N PHE A 4 12.10 -5.64 0.61
CA PHE A 4 11.14 -4.65 0.12
C PHE A 4 11.39 -3.24 0.65
N ARG A 5 12.25 -3.09 1.65
CA ARG A 5 12.64 -1.79 2.19
C ARG A 5 13.23 -0.91 1.09
N GLN A 6 13.93 -1.46 0.10
CA GLN A 6 14.42 -0.68 -1.04
C GLN A 6 13.29 -0.08 -1.88
N ILE A 7 12.24 -0.86 -2.16
CA ILE A 7 11.09 -0.40 -2.96
C ILE A 7 10.31 0.67 -2.18
N ILE A 8 10.03 0.42 -0.90
CA ILE A 8 9.27 1.35 -0.04
C ILE A 8 10.07 2.63 0.22
N MET A 9 11.37 2.50 0.52
CA MET A 9 12.22 3.66 0.80
C MET A 9 12.60 4.44 -0.45
N GLY A 10 12.51 3.85 -1.64
CA GLY A 10 12.78 4.52 -2.92
C GLY A 10 11.77 5.63 -3.26
N SER A 11 10.57 5.59 -2.68
CA SER A 11 9.50 6.56 -2.96
C SER A 11 9.18 7.42 -1.73
N PRO A 12 9.30 8.77 -1.80
CA PRO A 12 8.87 9.65 -0.71
C PRO A 12 7.40 9.45 -0.32
N PHE A 13 6.56 9.11 -1.29
CA PHE A 13 5.14 8.86 -1.06
C PHE A 13 4.91 7.55 -0.29
N CYS A 14 5.60 6.46 -0.65
CA CYS A 14 5.52 5.20 0.09
C CYS A 14 5.98 5.38 1.55
N ARG A 15 7.06 6.16 1.77
CA ARG A 15 7.52 6.52 3.12
C ARG A 15 6.47 7.34 3.88
N PHE A 16 5.82 8.29 3.22
CA PHE A 16 4.75 9.07 3.83
C PHE A 16 3.57 8.17 4.25
N MET A 17 3.17 7.22 3.41
CA MET A 17 2.08 6.29 3.73
C MET A 17 2.42 5.36 4.90
N GLY A 18 3.71 5.06 5.12
CA GLY A 18 4.15 4.25 6.26
C GLY A 18 3.67 2.80 6.16
N ILE A 19 3.64 2.25 4.94
CA ILE A 19 3.21 0.87 4.69
C ILE A 19 4.15 -0.10 5.41
N GLU A 20 3.56 -1.01 6.17
CA GLU A 20 4.25 -2.15 6.77
C GLU A 20 4.05 -3.40 5.90
N THR A 21 4.99 -4.33 5.95
CA THR A 21 4.92 -5.57 5.17
C THR A 21 5.25 -6.79 6.03
N GLN A 22 4.52 -7.87 5.79
CA GLN A 22 4.78 -9.20 6.32
C GLN A 22 4.81 -10.19 5.15
N ILE A 23 5.63 -11.23 5.25
CA ILE A 23 5.70 -12.29 4.22
C ILE A 23 5.34 -13.60 4.90
N ASP A 24 4.37 -14.30 4.34
CA ASP A 24 3.97 -15.64 4.76
C ASP A 24 3.87 -16.58 3.56
N GLU A 25 3.31 -17.77 3.79
CA GLU A 25 3.13 -18.80 2.76
C GLU A 25 2.19 -18.38 1.62
N ARG A 26 1.38 -17.32 1.81
CA ARG A 26 0.43 -16.78 0.84
C ARG A 26 1.01 -15.62 0.02
N GLY A 27 2.17 -15.10 0.40
CA GLY A 27 2.85 -14.01 -0.27
C GLY A 27 3.05 -12.79 0.62
N VAL A 28 2.89 -11.60 0.04
CA VAL A 28 3.11 -10.33 0.73
C VAL A 28 1.81 -9.80 1.31
N LEU A 29 1.77 -9.65 2.63
CA LEU A 29 0.75 -8.89 3.34
C LEU A 29 1.25 -7.45 3.53
N ALA A 30 0.62 -6.50 2.84
CA ALA A 30 0.83 -5.07 3.06
C ALA A 30 -0.21 -4.54 4.06
N ILE A 31 0.23 -3.71 4.99
CA ILE A 31 -0.60 -3.13 6.05
C ILE A 31 -0.47 -1.61 5.97
N LEU A 32 -1.61 -0.92 5.94
CA LEU A 32 -1.68 0.54 6.01
C LEU A 32 -2.12 0.94 7.42
N PRO A 33 -1.21 1.46 8.27
CA PRO A 33 -1.58 1.87 9.63
C PRO A 33 -2.62 2.99 9.62
N ALA A 34 -3.59 2.93 10.53
CA ALA A 34 -4.54 4.01 10.73
C ALA A 34 -3.81 5.24 11.27
N ARG A 35 -3.61 6.26 10.42
CA ARG A 35 -2.95 7.52 10.79
C ARG A 35 -3.84 8.72 10.45
N PRO A 36 -3.96 9.72 11.35
CA PRO A 36 -4.77 10.91 11.10
C PRO A 36 -4.40 11.64 9.79
N ASP A 37 -3.11 11.64 9.44
CA ASP A 37 -2.60 12.29 8.23
C ASP A 37 -3.12 11.68 6.92
N LEU A 38 -3.70 10.48 6.96
CA LEU A 38 -4.26 9.77 5.81
C LEU A 38 -5.78 9.97 5.66
N ILE A 39 -6.42 10.65 6.63
CA ILE A 39 -7.86 10.93 6.62
C ILE A 39 -8.11 12.09 5.65
N GLY A 40 -8.79 11.79 4.55
CA GLY A 40 -9.07 12.78 3.49
C GLY A 40 -10.28 13.66 3.77
N ASN A 41 -11.28 13.13 4.48
CA ASN A 41 -12.48 13.87 4.85
C ASN A 41 -12.60 13.88 6.39
N THR A 42 -12.47 15.06 7.00
CA THR A 42 -12.55 15.20 8.47
C THR A 42 -13.98 15.15 8.99
N MET A 43 -14.98 15.42 8.14
CA MET A 43 -16.41 15.37 8.49
C MET A 43 -16.96 13.93 8.47
N ILE A 44 -16.46 13.09 7.57
CA ILE A 44 -16.71 11.65 7.54
C ILE A 44 -15.34 10.98 7.61
N PRO A 45 -14.88 10.52 8.78
CA PRO A 45 -13.50 10.09 9.01
C PRO A 45 -13.20 8.86 8.15
N ALA A 46 -12.80 9.12 6.91
CA ALA A 46 -12.58 8.14 5.87
C ALA A 46 -11.27 8.49 5.15
N LEU A 47 -10.54 7.43 4.80
CA LEU A 47 -9.34 7.55 4.00
C LEU A 47 -9.68 8.18 2.65
N HIS A 48 -8.77 9.00 2.15
CA HIS A 48 -8.91 9.54 0.80
C HIS A 48 -8.89 8.39 -0.22
N GLY A 49 -9.84 8.38 -1.16
CA GLY A 49 -9.92 7.32 -2.18
C GLY A 49 -8.61 7.12 -2.93
N GLY A 50 -7.97 8.21 -3.37
CA GLY A 50 -6.65 8.13 -4.03
C GLY A 50 -5.55 7.50 -3.15
N GLY A 51 -5.61 7.69 -1.83
CA GLY A 51 -4.68 7.06 -0.89
C GLY A 51 -4.89 5.55 -0.79
N VAL A 52 -6.16 5.11 -0.78
CA VAL A 52 -6.50 3.68 -0.82
C VAL A 52 -6.09 3.05 -2.15
N ALA A 53 -6.37 3.69 -3.29
CA ALA A 53 -5.92 3.21 -4.60
C ALA A 53 -4.40 3.06 -4.66
N ALA A 54 -3.64 4.08 -4.22
CA ALA A 54 -2.19 4.02 -4.26
C ALA A 54 -1.63 2.94 -3.33
N PHE A 55 -2.22 2.74 -2.14
CA PHE A 55 -1.86 1.62 -1.27
C PHE A 55 -2.09 0.25 -1.94
N LEU A 56 -3.22 0.07 -2.61
CA LEU A 56 -3.54 -1.17 -3.32
C LEU A 56 -2.58 -1.41 -4.50
N GLU A 57 -2.26 -0.38 -5.28
CA GLU A 57 -1.27 -0.47 -6.36
C GLU A 57 0.10 -0.89 -5.82
N ILE A 58 0.57 -0.25 -4.75
CA ILE A 58 1.86 -0.61 -4.12
C ILE A 58 1.84 -2.04 -3.59
N THR A 59 0.71 -2.50 -3.05
CA THR A 59 0.55 -3.90 -2.61
C THR A 59 0.76 -4.87 -3.78
N CYS A 60 0.14 -4.60 -4.93
CA CYS A 60 0.35 -5.39 -6.15
C CYS A 60 1.81 -5.39 -6.62
N LEU A 61 2.46 -4.22 -6.59
CA LEU A 61 3.88 -4.10 -6.99
C LEU A 61 4.83 -4.86 -6.06
N LEU A 62 4.54 -4.87 -4.75
CA LEU A 62 5.30 -5.63 -3.77
C LEU A 62 5.13 -7.14 -3.97
N GLN A 63 3.90 -7.60 -4.20
CA GLN A 63 3.63 -9.00 -4.53
C GLN A 63 4.33 -9.43 -5.82
N LEU A 64 4.28 -8.60 -6.87
CA LEU A 64 4.98 -8.88 -8.13
C LEU A 64 6.50 -8.95 -7.94
N ALA A 65 7.08 -8.03 -7.17
CA ALA A 65 8.50 -8.04 -6.85
C ALA A 65 8.92 -9.31 -6.09
N HIS A 66 8.05 -9.80 -5.19
CA HIS A 66 8.24 -11.06 -4.47
C HIS A 66 8.27 -12.26 -5.42
N GLU A 67 7.29 -12.37 -6.31
CA GLU A 67 7.16 -13.50 -7.25
C GLU A 67 8.30 -13.53 -8.27
N MET A 68 8.81 -12.37 -8.66
CA MET A 68 9.91 -12.23 -9.61
C MET A 68 11.31 -12.29 -8.95
N ASP A 69 11.38 -12.44 -7.63
CA ASP A 69 12.60 -12.33 -6.82
C ASP A 69 13.49 -11.14 -7.22
N THR A 70 12.89 -9.95 -7.28
CA THR A 70 13.57 -8.71 -7.68
C THR A 70 13.29 -7.59 -6.70
N THR A 71 14.25 -6.67 -6.59
CA THR A 71 14.07 -5.41 -5.85
C THR A 71 13.96 -4.20 -6.77
N ALA A 72 14.04 -4.41 -8.09
CA ALA A 72 13.83 -3.36 -9.07
C ALA A 72 12.34 -2.95 -9.08
N PRO A 73 12.01 -1.66 -8.93
CA PRO A 73 10.62 -1.23 -8.92
C PRO A 73 9.98 -1.46 -10.30
N ALA A 74 8.93 -2.26 -10.33
CA ALA A 74 8.09 -2.42 -11.51
C ALA A 74 7.33 -1.11 -11.81
N ARG A 75 7.09 -0.85 -13.10
CA ARG A 75 6.27 0.28 -13.55
C ARG A 75 4.88 -0.25 -13.87
N SER A 76 3.89 0.21 -13.10
CA SER A 76 2.49 -0.06 -13.38
C SER A 76 2.11 0.43 -14.77
N ILE A 77 1.35 -0.37 -15.50
CA ILE A 77 0.78 0.01 -16.81
C ILE A 77 -0.63 0.54 -16.57
N ASP A 78 -1.46 -0.26 -15.89
CA ASP A 78 -2.83 0.06 -15.54
C ASP A 78 -3.27 -0.79 -14.33
N PHE A 79 -4.19 -0.26 -13.53
CA PHE A 79 -4.90 -1.01 -12.49
C PHE A 79 -6.26 -0.36 -12.24
N SER A 80 -7.23 -1.16 -11.81
CA SER A 80 -8.57 -0.69 -11.45
C SER A 80 -8.88 -1.00 -9.99
N VAL A 81 -9.66 -0.11 -9.38
CA VAL A 81 -10.14 -0.27 -8.00
C VAL A 81 -11.62 0.07 -7.98
N GLU A 82 -12.41 -0.86 -7.45
CA GLU A 82 -13.84 -0.68 -7.22
C GLU A 82 -14.10 -0.50 -5.72
N TYR A 83 -14.63 0.66 -5.34
CA TYR A 83 -14.86 1.00 -3.93
C TYR A 83 -16.26 0.56 -3.50
N LEU A 84 -16.32 -0.45 -2.63
CA LEU A 84 -17.61 -0.98 -2.14
C LEU A 84 -18.15 -0.21 -0.93
N ARG A 85 -17.27 0.38 -0.11
CA ARG A 85 -17.62 1.14 1.09
C ARG A 85 -16.53 2.16 1.46
N PRO A 86 -16.84 3.20 2.24
CA PRO A 86 -15.82 4.09 2.78
C PRO A 86 -14.82 3.33 3.67
N GLY A 87 -13.52 3.53 3.42
CA GLY A 87 -12.45 2.99 4.27
C GLY A 87 -12.30 3.84 5.52
N ARG A 88 -12.95 3.44 6.62
CA ARG A 88 -12.81 4.10 7.92
C ARG A 88 -11.50 3.68 8.58
N PRO A 89 -10.80 4.58 9.29
CA PRO A 89 -9.64 4.20 10.08
C PRO A 89 -10.09 3.34 11.25
N GLU A 90 -9.65 2.09 11.27
CA GLU A 90 -9.85 1.16 12.38
C GLU A 90 -8.47 0.80 12.95
N PRO A 91 -8.31 0.72 14.28
CA PRO A 91 -7.09 0.21 14.86
C PRO A 91 -6.90 -1.26 14.46
N VAL A 92 -5.66 -1.62 14.14
CA VAL A 92 -5.24 -3.00 13.78
C VAL A 92 -5.14 -3.86 15.03
#